data_AF-A0A7S1SXT7-F1
#
_entry.id   AF-A0A7S1SXT7-F1
#
_cell.length_a   1.000
_cell.length_b   1.000
_cell.length_c   1.000
_cell.angle_alpha   90.00
_cell.angle_beta   90.00
_cell.angle_gamma   90.00
#
_symmetry.space_group_name_H-M   'P 1'
#
loop_
_entity.id
_entity.type
_entity.pdbx_description
1 polymer ?
#
loop_
_entity_poly.entity_id
_entity_poly.type
_entity_poly.pdbx_seq_one_letter_code
_entity_poly.pdbx_strand_id
1 'polypeptide(L)'
;MENVCVKQESTNFGDAATVVPAVSFSSPRGKYDTVFYASQLLLKGVKGSVVVPYSAINRVVIMDSLPKDKKGQVLVMFNLRSDSQVLNGKTRLESLLVKTLVSKAVSVRNPNKGDSMLTGPEAVVLCQLLGRMGVG
;
A
#
# COMPACT_ATOMS: atom_id res chain seq x y z
N MET A 1 19.30 -19.75 16.11
CA MET A 1 18.58 -19.22 14.93
C MET A 1 17.22 -19.88 14.90
N GLU A 2 16.21 -19.24 15.49
CA GLU A 2 14.86 -19.80 15.57
C GLU A 2 14.02 -19.27 14.41
N ASN A 3 13.55 -20.20 13.57
CA ASN A 3 12.57 -19.92 12.53
C ASN A 3 11.20 -19.76 13.17
N VAL A 4 10.72 -18.53 13.25
CA VAL A 4 9.34 -18.25 13.70
C VAL A 4 8.40 -18.42 12.50
N CYS A 5 7.72 -19.56 12.45
CA CYS A 5 6.56 -19.80 11.58
C CYS A 5 5.32 -19.24 12.30
N VAL A 6 4.80 -18.09 11.85
CA VAL A 6 3.58 -17.49 12.42
C VAL A 6 2.35 -18.12 11.75
N LYS A 7 1.58 -18.86 12.55
CA LYS A 7 0.25 -19.40 12.20
C LYS A 7 -0.74 -18.27 11.91
N GLN A 8 -1.70 -18.54 11.02
CA GLN A 8 -2.82 -17.67 10.71
C GLN A 8 -3.62 -17.35 11.98
N GLU A 9 -3.62 -16.09 12.38
CA GLU A 9 -4.42 -15.57 13.48
C GLU A 9 -5.36 -14.48 12.93
N SER A 10 -6.54 -14.39 13.53
CA SER A 10 -7.64 -13.46 13.23
C SER A 10 -7.15 -12.06 12.86
N THR A 11 -7.83 -11.40 11.92
CA THR A 11 -7.44 -10.10 11.34
C THR A 11 -7.53 -8.97 12.37
N ASN A 12 -6.62 -8.96 13.34
CA ASN A 12 -6.49 -7.93 14.35
C ASN A 12 -5.48 -6.89 13.86
N PHE A 13 -5.98 -5.73 13.46
CA PHE A 13 -5.17 -4.58 13.04
C PHE A 13 -5.01 -3.58 14.19
N GLY A 14 -4.88 -4.04 15.44
CA GLY A 14 -5.03 -3.24 16.67
C GLY A 14 -4.50 -1.80 16.59
N ASP A 15 -3.24 -1.62 16.18
CA ASP A 15 -2.59 -0.30 16.12
C ASP A 15 -2.60 0.36 14.73
N ALA A 16 -3.40 -0.16 13.79
CA ALA A 16 -3.50 0.40 12.45
C ALA A 16 -4.26 1.73 12.49
N ALA A 17 -3.63 2.75 11.91
CA ALA A 17 -4.23 4.06 11.77
C ALA A 17 -5.39 4.02 10.74
N THR A 18 -5.23 3.25 9.66
CA THR A 18 -6.29 2.97 8.69
C THR A 18 -5.98 1.74 7.83
N VAL A 19 -7.00 1.22 7.14
CA VAL A 19 -6.89 0.08 6.22
C VAL A 19 -7.60 0.40 4.91
N VAL A 20 -6.91 0.19 3.79
CA VAL A 20 -7.52 0.18 2.45
C VAL A 20 -7.63 -1.27 2.00
N PRO A 21 -8.84 -1.84 1.95
CA PRO A 21 -9.01 -3.27 1.69
C PRO A 21 -8.81 -3.62 0.21
N ALA A 22 -8.28 -4.82 -0.05
CA ALA A 22 -8.23 -5.45 -1.37
C ALA A 22 -7.63 -4.57 -2.50
N VAL A 23 -6.58 -3.81 -2.19
CA VAL A 23 -5.80 -3.04 -3.17
C VAL A 23 -5.06 -4.00 -4.09
N SER A 24 -5.14 -3.76 -5.39
CA SER A 24 -4.52 -4.60 -6.41
C SER A 24 -3.12 -4.10 -6.75
N PHE A 25 -2.11 -4.90 -6.43
CA PHE A 25 -0.71 -4.64 -6.75
C PHE A 25 -0.28 -5.51 -7.93
N SER A 26 0.44 -4.89 -8.85
CA SER A 26 1.15 -5.56 -9.93
C SER A 26 2.58 -5.93 -9.52
N SER A 27 3.16 -5.20 -8.57
CA SER A 27 4.42 -5.52 -7.89
C SER A 27 4.34 -5.10 -6.42
N PRO A 28 4.54 -6.00 -5.44
CA PRO A 28 4.46 -7.45 -5.59
C PRO A 28 3.07 -7.86 -6.11
N ARG A 29 2.99 -8.88 -6.98
CA ARG A 29 1.73 -9.22 -7.64
C ARG A 29 0.72 -9.85 -6.67
N GLY A 30 -0.46 -9.23 -6.53
CA GLY A 30 -1.56 -9.79 -5.74
C GLY A 30 -2.61 -8.75 -5.32
N LYS A 31 -3.61 -9.22 -4.57
CA LYS A 31 -4.52 -8.35 -3.83
C LYS A 31 -4.11 -8.35 -2.37
N TYR A 32 -4.01 -7.17 -1.79
CA TYR A 32 -3.54 -6.97 -0.43
C TYR A 32 -4.45 -5.98 0.29
N ASP A 33 -4.72 -6.26 1.56
CA ASP A 33 -5.16 -5.21 2.47
C ASP A 33 -3.95 -4.33 2.77
N THR A 34 -4.08 -3.05 2.46
CA THR A 34 -3.03 -2.06 2.62
C THR A 34 -3.26 -1.35 3.94
N VAL A 35 -2.47 -1.71 4.94
CA VAL A 35 -2.64 -1.29 6.33
C VAL A 35 -1.59 -0.23 6.63
N PHE A 36 -2.05 0.92 7.14
CA PHE A 36 -1.19 2.05 7.48
C PHE A 36 -0.97 2.09 8.98
N TYR A 37 0.28 1.94 9.42
CA TYR A 37 0.73 2.15 10.80
C TYR A 37 1.50 3.46 10.90
N ALA A 38 1.81 3.91 12.11
CA ALA A 38 2.51 5.18 12.35
C ALA A 38 3.85 5.33 11.60
N SER A 39 4.62 4.24 11.43
CA SER A 39 5.96 4.28 10.82
C SER A 39 6.13 3.42 9.56
N GLN A 40 5.10 2.66 9.17
CA GLN A 40 5.20 1.67 8.12
C GLN A 40 3.87 1.35 7.45
N LEU A 41 3.96 0.87 6.22
CA LEU A 41 2.89 0.22 5.48
C LEU A 41 3.01 -1.30 5.61
N LEU A 42 1.90 -1.99 5.80
CA LEU A 42 1.83 -3.44 5.71
C LEU A 42 0.91 -3.83 4.55
N LEU A 43 1.44 -4.61 3.62
CA LEU A 43 0.64 -5.28 2.59
C LEU A 43 0.30 -6.67 3.08
N LYS A 44 -0.94 -6.87 3.56
CA LYS A 44 -1.41 -8.17 4.06
C LYS A 44 -2.15 -8.90 2.94
N GLY A 45 -1.56 -9.97 2.41
CA GLY A 45 -2.14 -10.81 1.38
C GLY A 45 -2.42 -12.22 1.90
N VAL A 46 -3.10 -13.02 1.07
CA VAL A 46 -3.42 -14.42 1.40
C VAL A 46 -2.15 -15.28 1.52
N LYS A 47 -1.15 -15.01 0.67
CA LYS A 47 0.09 -15.81 0.57
C LYS A 47 1.21 -15.33 1.50
N GLY A 48 1.00 -14.24 2.22
CA GLY A 48 2.02 -13.63 3.05
C GLY A 48 1.84 -12.12 3.16
N SER A 49 2.78 -11.49 3.84
CA SER A 49 2.77 -10.06 4.07
C SER A 49 4.10 -9.40 3.73
N VAL A 50 4.04 -8.14 3.34
CA VAL A 50 5.22 -7.30 3.10
C VAL A 50 5.13 -6.08 3.99
N VAL A 51 6.18 -5.84 4.78
CA VAL A 51 6.31 -4.64 5.60
C VAL A 51 7.20 -3.65 4.86
N VAL A 52 6.73 -2.42 4.71
CA VAL A 52 7.43 -1.34 4.01
C VAL A 52 7.53 -0.14 4.95
N PRO A 53 8.69 0.10 5.57
CA PRO A 53 8.92 1.32 6.33
C PRO A 53 8.73 2.55 5.45
N TYR A 54 8.13 3.61 5.98
CA TYR A 54 7.95 4.84 5.20
C TYR A 54 9.28 5.47 4.76
N SER A 55 10.33 5.31 5.56
CA SER A 55 11.70 5.73 5.22
C SER A 55 12.29 5.02 4.00
N ALA A 56 11.71 3.88 3.58
CA ALA A 56 12.10 3.18 2.37
C ALA A 56 11.46 3.78 1.12
N ILE A 57 10.36 4.53 1.23
CA ILE A 57 9.67 5.14 0.08
C ILE A 57 10.40 6.45 -0.27
N ASN A 58 10.95 6.52 -1.47
CA ASN A 58 11.67 7.69 -1.97
C ASN A 58 10.73 8.64 -2.74
N ARG A 59 9.87 8.09 -3.60
CA ARG A 59 8.99 8.87 -4.47
C ARG A 59 7.65 8.17 -4.64
N VAL A 60 6.60 8.97 -4.81
CA VAL A 60 5.27 8.50 -5.20
C VAL A 60 4.94 9.11 -6.56
N VAL A 61 4.55 8.27 -7.52
CA VAL A 61 4.20 8.70 -8.88
C VAL A 61 2.81 8.17 -9.21
N ILE A 62 1.92 9.05 -9.68
CA ILE A 62 0.62 8.68 -10.23
C ILE A 62 0.73 8.82 -11.75
N MET A 63 0.34 7.78 -12.48
CA MET A 63 0.32 7.76 -13.94
C MET A 63 -1.12 7.52 -14.40
N ASP A 64 -1.69 8.51 -15.06
CA ASP A 64 -2.98 8.47 -15.73
C ASP A 64 -2.76 8.13 -17.22
N SER A 65 -3.04 6.87 -17.57
CA SER A 65 -2.92 6.30 -18.92
C SER A 65 -1.49 6.11 -19.46
N LEU A 66 -1.08 4.84 -19.59
CA LEU A 66 0.06 4.48 -20.42
C LEU A 66 -0.37 4.33 -21.90
N PRO A 67 0.54 4.54 -22.87
CA PRO A 67 0.25 4.21 -24.26
C PRO A 67 -0.20 2.74 -24.38
N LYS A 68 -1.37 2.51 -24.98
CA LYS A 68 -2.10 1.22 -25.07
C LYS A 68 -2.91 0.79 -23.84
N ASP A 69 -3.03 1.63 -22.81
CA ASP A 69 -3.90 1.30 -21.68
C ASP A 69 -5.36 1.26 -22.12
N LYS A 70 -6.03 0.17 -21.73
CA LYS A 70 -7.47 -0.01 -21.94
C LYS A 70 -8.23 0.45 -20.71
N LYS A 71 -9.22 1.32 -20.91
CA LYS A 71 -10.32 1.66 -19.97
C LYS A 71 -9.86 2.22 -18.61
N GLY A 72 -9.55 3.52 -18.57
CA GLY A 72 -9.53 4.31 -17.32
C GLY A 72 -8.66 3.71 -16.21
N GLN A 73 -7.55 3.06 -16.55
CA GLN A 73 -6.60 2.51 -15.59
C GLN A 73 -5.72 3.63 -15.04
N VAL A 74 -5.42 3.54 -13.75
CA VAL A 74 -4.48 4.41 -13.06
C VAL A 74 -3.44 3.52 -12.40
N LEU A 75 -2.17 3.90 -12.56
CA LEU A 75 -1.06 3.27 -11.88
C LEU A 75 -0.54 4.21 -10.80
N VAL A 76 -0.34 3.68 -9.60
CA VAL A 76 0.35 4.40 -8.52
C VAL A 76 1.60 3.62 -8.16
N MET A 77 2.76 4.26 -8.33
CA MET A 77 4.06 3.67 -8.05
C MET A 77 4.66 4.31 -6.80
N PHE A 78 4.95 3.48 -5.80
CA PHE A 78 5.78 3.84 -4.66
C PHE A 78 7.20 3.33 -4.93
N ASN A 79 8.07 4.23 -5.35
CA ASN A 79 9.47 3.90 -5.62
C ASN A 79 10.21 3.74 -4.30
N LEU A 80 10.87 2.60 -4.12
CA LEU A 80 11.65 2.32 -2.93
C LEU A 80 13.11 2.75 -3.15
N ARG A 81 13.78 3.14 -2.07
CA ARG A 81 15.21 3.46 -2.13
C ARG A 81 16.00 2.21 -2.51
N SER A 82 17.05 2.40 -3.31
CA SER A 82 17.92 1.30 -3.75
C SER A 82 18.69 0.62 -2.62
N ASP A 83 18.85 1.29 -1.48
CA ASP A 83 19.47 0.76 -0.27
C ASP A 83 18.47 0.16 0.73
N SER A 84 17.16 0.24 0.44
CA SER A 84 16.14 -0.34 1.31
C SER A 84 16.16 -1.87 1.24
N GLN A 85 15.97 -2.50 2.41
CA GLN A 85 15.95 -3.96 2.56
C GLN A 85 14.51 -4.49 2.60
N VAL A 86 13.63 -3.93 1.77
CA VAL A 86 12.23 -4.39 1.68
C VAL A 86 12.16 -5.64 0.82
N LEU A 87 11.73 -6.75 1.41
CA LEU A 87 11.69 -8.06 0.76
C LEU A 87 10.26 -8.58 0.60
N ASN A 88 10.02 -9.29 -0.50
CA ASN A 88 8.88 -10.20 -0.67
C ASN A 88 9.41 -11.62 -0.85
N GLY A 89 9.37 -12.41 0.22
CA GLY A 89 10.10 -13.68 0.29
C GLY A 89 11.62 -13.43 0.16
N LYS A 90 12.24 -14.01 -0.87
CA LYS A 90 13.68 -13.82 -1.16
C LYS A 90 13.98 -12.69 -2.14
N THR A 91 12.94 -12.04 -2.68
CA THR A 91 13.11 -11.03 -3.72
C THR A 91 13.08 -9.64 -3.09
N ARG A 92 14.11 -8.83 -3.34
CA ARG A 92 14.10 -7.42 -2.97
C ARG A 92 13.13 -6.65 -3.85
N LEU A 93 12.31 -5.81 -3.22
CA LEU A 93 11.39 -4.93 -3.93
C LEU A 93 12.08 -3.60 -4.24
N GLU A 94 11.96 -3.17 -5.49
CA GLU A 94 12.42 -1.84 -5.93
C GLU A 94 11.27 -0.83 -5.96
N SER A 95 10.04 -1.34 -6.12
CA SER A 95 8.83 -0.53 -6.11
C SER A 95 7.64 -1.35 -5.65
N LEU A 96 6.64 -0.64 -5.16
CA LEU A 96 5.29 -1.13 -5.03
C LEU A 96 4.44 -0.47 -6.12
N LEU A 97 3.76 -1.26 -6.95
CA LEU A 97 3.01 -0.76 -8.09
C LEU A 97 1.53 -1.16 -7.96
N VAL A 98 0.69 -0.20 -7.60
CA VAL A 98 -0.76 -0.35 -7.54
C VAL A 98 -1.35 -0.16 -8.92
N LYS A 99 -2.31 -1.02 -9.25
CA LYS A 99 -3.10 -0.95 -10.48
C LYS A 99 -4.58 -0.83 -10.10
N THR A 100 -5.17 0.31 -10.45
CA THR A 100 -6.57 0.63 -10.13
C THR A 100 -7.30 1.24 -11.31
N LEU A 101 -8.57 1.59 -11.11
CA LEU A 101 -9.42 2.26 -12.09
C LEU A 101 -9.78 3.66 -11.58
N VAL A 102 -9.89 4.63 -12.48
CA VAL A 102 -10.37 5.99 -12.17
C VAL A 102 -11.73 5.95 -11.48
N SER A 103 -12.59 5.00 -11.85
CA SER A 103 -13.93 4.82 -11.28
C SER A 103 -13.96 4.11 -9.93
N LYS A 104 -12.85 3.49 -9.49
CA LYS A 104 -12.83 2.78 -8.22
C LYS A 104 -12.66 3.78 -7.08
N ALA A 105 -13.75 4.05 -6.38
CA ALA A 105 -13.74 4.87 -5.18
C ALA A 105 -13.56 4.01 -3.92
N VAL A 106 -12.91 4.58 -2.92
CA VAL A 106 -12.78 4.00 -1.57
C VAL A 106 -13.16 5.06 -0.54
N SER A 107 -13.64 4.60 0.62
CA SER A 107 -13.91 5.44 1.78
C SER A 107 -13.25 4.80 3.00
N VAL A 108 -12.27 5.47 3.59
CA VAL A 108 -11.45 4.92 4.69
C VAL A 108 -11.24 5.94 5.79
N ARG A 109 -10.96 5.48 7.01
CA ARG A 109 -10.72 6.37 8.16
C ARG A 109 -9.54 7.29 7.88
N ASN A 110 -9.68 8.56 8.26
CA ASN A 110 -8.61 9.54 8.21
C ASN A 110 -7.72 9.40 9.47
N PRO A 111 -6.45 8.99 9.35
CA PRO A 111 -5.60 8.65 10.50
C PRO A 111 -5.33 9.83 11.45
N ASN A 112 -5.42 11.08 10.98
CA ASN A 112 -5.05 12.27 11.76
C ASN A 112 -6.23 13.19 12.12
N LYS A 113 -7.48 12.79 11.82
CA LYS A 113 -8.68 13.59 12.13
C LYS A 113 -9.83 12.70 12.60
N GLY A 114 -9.79 12.30 13.86
CA GLY A 114 -10.90 11.66 14.59
C GLY A 114 -11.69 10.64 13.76
N ASP A 115 -13.00 10.85 13.66
CA ASP A 115 -13.94 9.99 12.93
C ASP A 115 -14.21 10.47 11.49
N SER A 116 -13.38 11.37 10.96
CA SER A 116 -13.53 11.81 9.56
C SER A 116 -13.08 10.71 8.59
N MET A 117 -13.77 10.66 7.44
CA MET A 117 -13.49 9.70 6.37
C MET A 117 -12.81 10.38 5.18
N LEU A 118 -11.92 9.65 4.52
CA LEU A 118 -11.32 10.01 3.24
C LEU A 118 -12.02 9.24 2.15
N THR A 119 -12.75 9.96 1.31
CA THR A 119 -13.54 9.38 0.23
C THR A 119 -13.08 9.93 -1.10
N GLY A 120 -12.89 9.05 -2.08
CA GLY A 120 -12.50 9.45 -3.44
C GLY A 120 -11.91 8.29 -4.23
N PRO A 121 -11.35 8.56 -5.43
CA PRO A 121 -10.65 7.54 -6.22
C PRO A 121 -9.54 6.87 -5.42
N GLU A 122 -9.41 5.54 -5.51
CA GLU A 122 -8.45 4.74 -4.75
C GLU A 122 -7.02 5.28 -4.87
N ALA A 123 -6.61 5.65 -6.08
CA ALA A 123 -5.29 6.23 -6.33
C ALA A 123 -5.04 7.52 -5.52
N VAL A 124 -6.04 8.40 -5.48
CA VAL A 124 -5.97 9.68 -4.76
C VAL A 124 -5.95 9.43 -3.26
N VAL A 125 -6.83 8.57 -2.76
CA VAL A 125 -6.92 8.27 -1.32
C VAL A 125 -5.61 7.65 -0.82
N LEU A 126 -5.01 6.71 -1.56
CA LEU A 126 -3.71 6.13 -1.19
C LEU A 126 -2.60 7.18 -1.06
N CYS A 127 -2.52 8.13 -2.01
CA CYS A 127 -1.52 9.19 -1.96
C CYS A 127 -1.77 10.17 -0.81
N GLN A 128 -3.03 10.54 -0.59
CA GLN A 128 -3.41 11.38 0.54
C GLN A 128 -3.11 10.72 1.89
N LEU A 129 -3.26 9.40 1.99
CA LEU A 129 -2.88 8.67 3.19
C LEU A 129 -1.38 8.72 3.43
N LEU A 130 -0.57 8.43 2.42
CA LEU A 130 0.89 8.53 2.53
C LEU A 130 1.37 9.91 2.98
N GLY A 131 0.83 10.98 2.37
CA GLY A 131 1.15 12.35 2.79
C GLY A 131 0.77 12.63 4.26
N ARG A 132 -0.31 12.03 4.77
CA ARG A 132 -0.71 12.15 6.18
C ARG A 132 0.16 11.33 7.12
N MET A 133 0.76 10.24 6.63
CA MET A 133 1.72 9.44 7.40
C MET A 133 3.13 10.05 7.40
N GLY A 134 3.31 11.25 6.85
CA GLY A 134 4.60 11.94 6.79
C GLY A 134 5.52 11.42 5.68
N VAL A 135 4.97 10.72 4.69
CA VAL A 135 5.71 10.31 3.49
C VAL A 135 5.64 11.44 2.47
N GLY A 136 6.74 12.18 2.31
CA GLY A 136 6.85 13.33 1.42
C GLY A 136 8.30 13.76 1.22
#